data_AF-A0A1M6P5C3-F1
#
_entry.id   AF-A0A1M6P5C3-F1
#
_cell.length_a   1.000
_cell.length_b   1.000
_cell.length_c   1.000
_cell.angle_alpha   90.00
_cell.angle_beta   90.00
_cell.angle_gamma   90.00
#
_symmetry.space_group_name_H-M   'P 1'
#
loop_
_entity.id
_entity.type
_entity.pdbx_description
1 polymer ?
#
loop_
_entity_poly.entity_id
_entity_poly.type
_entity_poly.pdbx_seq_one_letter_code
_entity_poly.pdbx_strand_id
1 'polypeptide(L)'
;MKAILRYLLASCYSFSRRWVNPKYGGDVMWTTVHGFLTPISFIAVGIYTVVLNFTGANKWYDDSWPYILGAACIMLPIGYGLQKPTRRALSNWGIIKEFKTLTKKQRRSRNTMAFLFFFFGFICFFTLLINQVLCIVLFNGSLIYTIWL
;
A
#
# COMPACT_ATOMS: atom_id res chain seq x y z
N MET A 1 -12.04 -12.54 -6.58
CA MET A 1 -11.15 -11.36 -6.55
C MET A 1 -11.81 -10.03 -6.96
N LYS A 2 -12.50 -9.95 -8.12
CA LYS A 2 -13.07 -8.68 -8.63
C LYS A 2 -14.04 -7.97 -7.67
N ALA A 3 -14.86 -8.72 -6.93
CA ALA A 3 -15.84 -8.15 -5.99
C ALA A 3 -15.18 -7.45 -4.79
N ILE A 4 -14.17 -8.08 -4.17
CA ILE A 4 -13.43 -7.52 -3.02
C ILE A 4 -12.67 -6.26 -3.46
N LEU A 5 -11.96 -6.33 -4.59
CA LEU A 5 -11.21 -5.18 -5.12
C LEU A 5 -12.14 -4.02 -5.49
N ARG A 6 -13.31 -4.32 -6.08
CA ARG A 6 -14.33 -3.31 -6.37
C ARG A 6 -14.85 -2.66 -5.08
N TYR A 7 -15.16 -3.44 -4.05
CA TYR A 7 -15.64 -2.93 -2.77
C TYR A 7 -14.60 -2.06 -2.06
N LEU A 8 -13.35 -2.50 -2.07
CA LEU A 8 -12.22 -1.74 -1.54
C LEU A 8 -12.05 -0.42 -2.29
N LEU A 9 -12.05 -0.46 -3.62
CA LEU A 9 -11.91 0.73 -4.46
C LEU A 9 -13.08 1.71 -4.27
N ALA A 10 -14.31 1.18 -4.11
CA ALA A 10 -15.47 1.99 -3.77
C ALA A 10 -15.37 2.63 -2.39
N SER A 11 -14.73 1.96 -1.44
CA SER A 11 -14.47 2.47 -0.09
C SER A 11 -13.43 3.60 -0.13
N CYS A 12 -12.31 3.39 -0.82
CA CYS A 12 -11.27 4.43 -1.02
C CYS A 12 -11.83 5.66 -1.76
N TYR A 13 -12.68 5.45 -2.77
CA TYR A 13 -13.39 6.53 -3.46
C TYR A 13 -14.35 7.29 -2.56
N SER A 14 -15.18 6.58 -1.78
CA SER A 14 -16.09 7.19 -0.81
C SER A 14 -15.35 8.06 0.21
N PHE A 15 -14.21 7.56 0.70
CA PHE A 15 -13.38 8.29 1.66
C PHE A 15 -12.79 9.54 1.00
N SER A 16 -12.17 9.40 -0.16
CA SER A 16 -11.57 10.51 -0.91
C SER A 16 -12.59 11.62 -1.21
N ARG A 17 -13.83 11.24 -1.56
CA ARG A 17 -14.95 12.17 -1.81
C ARG A 17 -15.43 12.92 -0.57
N ARG A 18 -15.16 12.40 0.64
CA ARG A 18 -15.48 13.09 1.89
C ARG A 18 -14.48 14.19 2.20
N TRP A 19 -13.21 13.97 1.87
CA TRP A 19 -12.09 14.86 2.23
C TRP A 19 -11.70 15.82 1.11
N VAL A 20 -11.94 15.45 -0.16
CA VAL A 20 -11.62 16.27 -1.31
C VAL A 20 -12.88 16.63 -2.07
N ASN A 21 -13.12 17.93 -2.23
CA ASN A 21 -14.18 18.42 -3.09
C ASN A 21 -13.77 18.27 -4.57
N PRO A 22 -14.46 17.45 -5.37
CA PRO A 22 -14.13 17.26 -6.79
C PRO A 22 -14.20 18.54 -7.62
N LYS A 23 -14.97 19.55 -7.18
CA LYS A 23 -15.22 20.80 -7.93
C LYS A 23 -13.97 21.68 -7.99
N TYR A 24 -13.08 21.57 -7.00
CA TYR A 24 -11.89 22.41 -6.86
C TYR A 24 -10.57 21.63 -6.86
N GLY A 25 -10.62 20.30 -6.89
CA GLY A 25 -9.44 19.45 -6.76
C GLY A 25 -9.63 18.09 -7.43
N GLY A 26 -10.08 18.07 -8.68
CA GLY A 26 -10.30 16.84 -9.44
C GLY A 26 -9.09 15.91 -9.41
N ASP A 27 -7.89 16.45 -9.66
CA ASP A 27 -6.64 15.68 -9.60
C ASP A 27 -6.26 15.29 -8.17
N VAL A 28 -6.44 16.18 -7.20
CA VAL A 28 -6.23 15.92 -5.77
C VAL A 28 -7.09 14.75 -5.28
N MET A 29 -8.33 14.63 -5.78
CA MET A 29 -9.23 13.52 -5.44
C MET A 29 -8.66 12.18 -5.93
N TRP A 30 -8.12 12.13 -7.15
CA TRP A 30 -7.53 10.92 -7.71
C TRP A 30 -6.25 10.52 -6.97
N THR A 31 -5.40 11.51 -6.64
CA THR A 31 -4.21 11.29 -5.81
C THR A 31 -4.59 10.77 -4.42
N THR A 32 -5.70 11.25 -3.85
CA THR A 32 -6.21 10.77 -2.56
C THR A 32 -6.69 9.32 -2.64
N VAL A 33 -7.48 8.96 -3.67
CA VAL A 33 -7.89 7.56 -3.90
C VAL A 33 -6.66 6.67 -4.00
N HIS A 34 -5.62 7.17 -4.67
CA HIS A 34 -4.38 6.46 -4.84
C HIS A 34 -3.58 6.29 -3.54
N GLY A 35 -3.51 7.32 -2.69
CA GLY A 35 -2.94 7.22 -1.35
C GLY A 35 -3.64 6.17 -0.48
N PHE A 36 -4.97 6.01 -0.63
CA PHE A 36 -5.72 4.95 0.05
C PHE A 36 -5.53 3.55 -0.57
N LEU A 37 -4.86 3.43 -1.72
CA LEU A 37 -4.44 2.16 -2.32
C LEU A 37 -2.99 1.81 -2.00
N THR A 38 -2.18 2.74 -1.48
CA THR A 38 -0.80 2.52 -0.99
C THR A 38 -0.64 1.34 0.00
N PRO A 39 -1.63 1.00 0.85
CA PRO A 39 -1.60 -0.24 1.63
C PRO A 39 -1.37 -1.51 0.80
N ILE A 40 -1.81 -1.54 -0.47
CA ILE A 40 -1.57 -2.67 -1.38
C ILE A 40 -0.07 -2.77 -1.71
N SER A 41 0.60 -1.64 -1.98
CA SER A 41 2.06 -1.63 -2.16
C SER A 41 2.78 -2.08 -0.89
N PHE A 42 2.32 -1.67 0.29
CA PHE A 42 2.92 -2.11 1.55
C PHE A 42 2.83 -3.63 1.75
N ILE A 43 1.66 -4.22 1.49
CA ILE A 43 1.48 -5.67 1.56
C ILE A 43 2.36 -6.37 0.51
N ALA A 44 2.42 -5.85 -0.72
CA ALA A 44 3.25 -6.41 -1.78
C ALA A 44 4.75 -6.36 -1.46
N VAL A 45 5.24 -5.25 -0.89
CA VAL A 45 6.62 -5.14 -0.41
C VAL A 45 6.87 -6.13 0.73
N GLY A 46 5.94 -6.27 1.67
CA GLY A 46 6.04 -7.25 2.75
C GLY A 46 6.12 -8.70 2.27
N ILE A 47 5.35 -9.07 1.24
CA ILE A 47 5.45 -10.40 0.61
C ILE A 47 6.80 -10.57 -0.08
N TYR A 48 7.25 -9.55 -0.82
CA TYR A 48 8.54 -9.57 -1.50
C TYR A 48 9.71 -9.78 -0.54
N THR A 49 9.73 -9.10 0.61
CA THR A 49 10.79 -9.28 1.60
C THR A 49 10.78 -10.68 2.20
N VAL A 50 9.61 -11.27 2.47
CA VAL A 50 9.52 -12.67 2.93
C VAL A 50 10.07 -13.64 1.87
N VAL A 51 9.72 -13.47 0.60
CA VAL A 51 10.20 -14.33 -0.50
C VAL A 51 11.72 -14.20 -0.68
N LEU A 52 12.27 -12.99 -0.58
CA LEU A 52 13.72 -12.76 -0.61
C LEU A 52 14.47 -13.53 0.48
N ASN A 53 13.94 -13.55 1.71
CA ASN A 53 14.55 -14.31 2.80
C ASN A 53 14.45 -15.82 2.58
N PHE A 54 13.32 -16.30 2.08
CA PHE A 54 13.11 -17.73 1.84
C PHE A 54 14.02 -18.26 0.73
N THR A 55 14.26 -17.46 -0.31
CA THR A 55 15.13 -17.81 -1.43
C THR A 55 16.62 -17.66 -1.12
N GLY A 56 16.97 -17.07 0.02
CA GLY A 56 18.36 -16.85 0.44
C GLY A 56 19.12 -15.84 -0.44
N ALA A 57 18.44 -15.13 -1.35
CA ALA A 57 19.03 -14.13 -2.24
C ALA A 57 19.59 -12.91 -1.48
N ASN A 58 19.17 -12.71 -0.22
CA ASN A 58 19.76 -11.75 0.70
C ASN A 58 21.16 -12.12 1.19
N LYS A 59 21.60 -13.38 1.06
CA LYS A 59 22.97 -13.82 1.40
C LYS A 59 23.98 -13.58 0.29
N TRP A 60 23.50 -13.26 -0.92
CA TRP A 60 24.35 -13.01 -2.10
C TRP A 60 24.79 -11.55 -2.20
N TYR A 61 24.08 -10.68 -1.50
CA TYR A 61 24.36 -9.27 -1.37
C TYR A 61 24.37 -9.03 0.15
N ASP A 62 25.54 -8.98 0.79
CA ASP A 62 25.73 -8.67 2.22
C ASP A 62 25.29 -7.23 2.58
N ASP A 63 24.22 -6.75 1.97
CA ASP A 63 23.93 -5.36 1.80
C ASP A 63 22.41 -5.15 1.75
N SER A 64 21.92 -4.04 2.29
CA SER A 64 20.48 -3.74 2.38
C SER A 64 19.85 -3.38 1.02
N TRP A 65 20.65 -3.34 -0.05
CA TRP A 65 20.25 -2.90 -1.38
C TRP A 65 19.15 -3.72 -2.07
N PRO A 66 19.10 -5.07 -2.01
CA PRO A 66 18.02 -5.85 -2.65
C PRO A 66 16.64 -5.57 -2.05
N TYR A 67 16.59 -5.24 -0.75
CA TYR A 67 15.37 -4.84 -0.07
C TYR A 67 14.92 -3.45 -0.52
N ILE A 68 15.85 -2.49 -0.61
CA ILE A 68 15.57 -1.11 -1.02
C ILE A 68 15.16 -1.06 -2.50
N LEU A 69 15.93 -1.70 -3.39
CA LEU A 69 15.65 -1.72 -4.83
C LEU A 69 14.33 -2.44 -5.13
N GLY A 70 14.09 -3.58 -4.50
CA GLY A 70 12.84 -4.30 -4.69
C GLY A 70 11.62 -3.54 -4.13
N ALA A 71 11.76 -2.89 -2.97
CA ALA A 71 10.71 -2.02 -2.45
C ALA A 71 10.43 -0.84 -3.42
N ALA A 72 11.48 -0.19 -3.94
CA ALA A 72 11.33 0.87 -4.94
C ALA A 72 10.66 0.37 -6.23
N CYS A 73 11.06 -0.79 -6.75
CA CYS A 73 10.47 -1.42 -7.93
C CYS A 73 8.98 -1.76 -7.74
N ILE A 74 8.53 -2.03 -6.52
CA ILE A 74 7.12 -2.31 -6.23
C ILE A 74 6.34 -1.01 -5.97
N MET A 75 6.92 -0.07 -5.23
CA MET A 75 6.24 1.16 -4.81
C MET A 75 6.14 2.19 -5.93
N LEU A 76 7.15 2.34 -6.80
CA LEU A 76 7.15 3.36 -7.86
C LEU A 76 6.08 3.12 -8.95
N PRO A 77 5.90 1.90 -9.50
CA PRO A 77 4.87 1.65 -10.51
C PRO A 77 3.47 1.78 -9.93
N ILE A 78 3.29 1.40 -8.66
CA ILE A 78 2.04 1.61 -7.94
C ILE A 78 1.82 3.11 -7.80
N GLY A 79 2.78 3.86 -7.24
CA GLY A 79 2.73 5.29 -6.93
C GLY A 79 2.49 6.24 -8.12
N TYR A 80 3.05 5.94 -9.30
CA TYR A 80 2.96 6.81 -10.48
C TYR A 80 2.12 6.21 -11.63
N GLY A 81 2.01 4.88 -11.71
CA GLY A 81 1.39 4.20 -12.85
C GLY A 81 -0.12 3.96 -12.73
N LEU A 82 -0.69 4.01 -11.52
CA LEU A 82 -2.06 3.52 -11.29
C LEU A 82 -3.18 4.56 -11.38
N GLN A 83 -2.88 5.85 -11.59
CA GLN A 83 -3.91 6.89 -11.62
C GLN A 83 -4.91 6.69 -12.77
N LYS A 84 -4.41 6.56 -14.01
CA LYS A 84 -5.23 6.30 -15.21
C LYS A 84 -6.04 4.99 -15.12
N PRO A 85 -5.45 3.83 -14.79
CA PRO A 85 -6.22 2.58 -14.70
C PRO A 85 -7.22 2.59 -13.54
N THR A 86 -6.88 3.19 -12.38
CA THR A 86 -7.83 3.35 -11.26
C THR A 86 -9.06 4.16 -11.65
N ARG A 87 -8.87 5.29 -12.36
CA ARG A 87 -9.97 6.11 -12.87
C ARG A 87 -10.85 5.35 -13.87
N ARG A 88 -10.24 4.59 -14.78
CA ARG A 88 -10.97 3.72 -15.73
C ARG A 88 -11.77 2.65 -14.99
N ALA A 89 -11.18 1.98 -14.00
CA ALA A 89 -11.86 0.95 -13.20
C ALA A 89 -13.07 1.51 -12.45
N LEU A 90 -12.95 2.70 -11.82
CA LEU A 90 -14.04 3.36 -11.12
C LEU A 90 -15.23 3.69 -12.03
N SER A 91 -14.97 4.13 -13.26
CA SER A 91 -16.00 4.38 -14.27
C SER A 91 -16.63 3.08 -14.75
N ASN A 92 -15.81 2.13 -15.22
CA ASN A 92 -16.26 0.88 -15.82
C ASN A 92 -17.00 -0.03 -14.83
N TRP A 93 -16.66 0.02 -13.55
CA TRP A 93 -17.34 -0.75 -12.50
C TRP A 93 -18.54 -0.02 -11.90
N GLY A 94 -18.92 1.14 -12.44
CA GLY A 94 -20.13 1.88 -12.03
C GLY A 94 -20.08 2.48 -10.63
N ILE A 95 -18.91 2.50 -9.97
CA ILE A 95 -18.75 2.95 -8.58
C ILE A 95 -19.14 4.42 -8.42
N ILE A 96 -18.88 5.25 -9.43
CA ILE A 96 -19.24 6.68 -9.40
C ILE A 96 -20.76 6.85 -9.33
N LYS A 97 -21.52 6.04 -10.09
CA LYS A 97 -23.00 6.06 -10.07
C LYS A 97 -23.52 5.50 -8.75
N GLU A 98 -22.96 4.37 -8.32
CA GLU A 98 -23.30 3.72 -7.05
C GLU A 98 -23.09 4.66 -5.86
N PHE A 99 -22.00 5.44 -5.82
CA PHE A 99 -21.75 6.36 -4.72
C PHE A 99 -22.87 7.40 -4.54
N LYS A 100 -23.47 7.88 -5.64
CA LYS A 100 -24.57 8.87 -5.59
C LYS A 100 -25.83 8.31 -4.94
N THR A 101 -26.10 7.01 -5.08
CA THR A 101 -27.30 6.35 -4.54
C THR A 101 -27.15 5.92 -3.08
N LEU A 102 -25.92 5.94 -2.52
CA LEU A 102 -25.68 5.52 -1.14
C LEU A 102 -26.24 6.51 -0.11
N THR A 103 -26.77 5.96 0.98
CA THR A 103 -27.17 6.70 2.18
C THR A 103 -25.97 7.18 3.01
N LYS A 104 -26.17 8.16 3.89
CA LYS A 104 -25.13 8.68 4.80
C LYS A 104 -24.52 7.59 5.69
N LYS A 105 -25.33 6.64 6.17
CA LYS A 105 -24.88 5.50 6.99
C LYS A 105 -23.97 4.57 6.20
N GLN A 106 -24.35 4.21 4.98
CA GLN A 106 -23.54 3.35 4.11
C GLN A 106 -22.21 4.02 3.71
N ARG A 107 -22.22 5.32 3.42
CA ARG A 107 -20.99 6.08 3.14
C ARG A 107 -20.06 6.10 4.35
N ARG A 108 -20.59 6.28 5.57
CA ARG A 108 -19.78 6.25 6.80
C ARG A 108 -19.12 4.89 7.01
N SER A 109 -19.86 3.78 6.82
CA SER A 109 -19.30 2.43 6.90
C SER A 109 -18.17 2.18 5.89
N ARG A 110 -18.37 2.58 4.63
CA ARG A 110 -17.31 2.50 3.59
C ARG A 110 -16.09 3.33 3.94
N ASN A 111 -16.30 4.50 4.52
CA ASN A 111 -15.19 5.36 4.95
C ASN A 111 -14.40 4.71 6.11
N THR A 112 -15.09 4.09 7.07
CA THR A 112 -14.43 3.33 8.13
C THR A 112 -13.61 2.17 7.57
N MET A 113 -14.14 1.45 6.57
CA MET A 113 -13.40 0.37 5.90
C MET A 113 -12.11 0.87 5.23
N ALA A 114 -12.18 1.98 4.48
CA ALA A 114 -10.99 2.56 3.84
C ALA A 114 -9.95 3.02 4.86
N PHE A 115 -10.40 3.61 5.97
CA PHE A 115 -9.54 4.03 7.06
C PHE A 115 -8.84 2.85 7.74
N LEU A 116 -9.60 1.81 8.10
CA LEU A 116 -9.06 0.59 8.71
C LEU A 116 -8.08 -0.11 7.76
N PHE A 117 -8.42 -0.21 6.48
CA PHE A 117 -7.52 -0.79 5.49
C PHE A 117 -6.20 -0.02 5.37
N PHE A 118 -6.27 1.31 5.41
CA PHE A 118 -5.09 2.16 5.38
C PHE A 118 -4.17 1.93 6.57
N PHE A 119 -4.72 2.02 7.79
CA PHE A 119 -3.94 1.81 9.01
C PHE A 119 -3.47 0.38 9.16
N PHE A 120 -4.27 -0.61 8.75
CA PHE A 120 -3.87 -2.00 8.76
C PHE A 120 -2.65 -2.24 7.87
N GLY A 121 -2.69 -1.79 6.62
CA GLY A 121 -1.54 -1.95 5.72
C GLY A 121 -0.32 -1.15 6.17
N PHE A 122 -0.53 0.03 6.78
CA PHE A 122 0.54 0.82 7.37
C PHE A 122 1.19 0.10 8.56
N ILE A 123 0.42 -0.45 9.49
CA ILE A 123 0.94 -1.25 10.61
C ILE A 123 1.67 -2.49 10.08
N CYS A 124 1.09 -3.23 9.15
CA CYS A 124 1.74 -4.38 8.53
C CYS A 124 3.07 -4.00 7.87
N PHE A 125 3.15 -2.85 7.19
CA PHE A 125 4.40 -2.34 6.64
C PHE A 125 5.46 -2.13 7.71
N PHE A 126 5.13 -1.39 8.77
CA PHE A 126 6.08 -1.09 9.84
C PHE A 126 6.51 -2.35 10.58
N THR A 127 5.59 -3.26 10.91
CA THR A 127 5.96 -4.51 11.59
C THR A 127 6.87 -5.38 10.73
N LEU A 128 6.59 -5.50 9.43
CA LEU A 128 7.43 -6.30 8.53
C LEU A 128 8.77 -5.62 8.26
N LEU A 129 8.79 -4.31 8.02
CA LEU A 129 10.03 -3.56 7.79
C LEU A 129 10.91 -3.51 9.03
N ILE A 130 10.34 -3.21 10.21
CA ILE A 130 11.08 -3.18 11.48
C ILE A 130 11.63 -4.56 11.81
N ASN A 131 10.85 -5.63 11.70
CA ASN A 131 11.36 -6.97 11.97
C ASN A 131 12.50 -7.35 11.02
N GLN A 132 12.46 -6.92 9.75
CA GLN A 132 13.52 -7.18 8.78
C GLN A 132 14.77 -6.33 9.07
N VAL A 133 14.63 -5.04 9.32
CA VAL A 133 15.73 -4.12 9.63
C VAL A 133 16.37 -4.48 10.97
N LEU A 134 15.58 -4.81 12.00
CA LEU A 134 16.09 -5.27 13.29
C LEU A 134 16.83 -6.61 13.15
N CYS A 135 16.33 -7.53 12.31
CA CYS A 135 17.02 -8.79 12.03
C CYS A 135 18.35 -8.55 11.30
N ILE A 136 18.42 -7.63 10.34
CA ILE A 136 19.66 -7.23 9.66
C ILE A 136 20.63 -6.53 10.63
N VAL A 137 20.16 -5.63 11.49
CA VAL A 137 21.00 -4.93 12.48
C VAL A 137 21.51 -5.88 13.57
N LEU A 138 20.70 -6.85 14.01
CA LEU A 138 21.12 -7.85 15.01
C LEU A 138 22.03 -8.93 14.40
N PHE A 139 21.85 -9.34 13.14
CA PHE A 139 22.75 -10.28 12.46
C PHE A 139 24.08 -9.61 12.06
N ASN A 140 24.07 -8.40 11.49
CA ASN A 140 25.30 -7.67 11.19
C ASN A 140 25.99 -7.12 12.45
N GLY A 141 25.23 -6.91 13.54
CA GLY A 141 25.78 -6.59 14.86
C GLY A 141 26.62 -7.73 15.45
N SER A 142 26.43 -8.98 15.01
CA SER A 142 27.29 -10.11 15.42
C SER A 142 28.64 -10.11 14.69
N LEU A 143 28.74 -9.46 13.52
CA LEU A 143 30.01 -9.27 12.80
C LEU A 143 30.88 -8.16 13.43
N ILE A 144 30.27 -7.18 14.11
CA ILE A 144 31.02 -6.12 14.81
C ILE A 144 31.77 -6.67 16.03
N TYR A 145 31.26 -7.75 16.66
CA TYR A 145 31.97 -8.41 17.76
C TYR A 145 33.05 -9.41 17.32
N THR A 146 33.11 -9.79 16.04
CA THR A 146 34.16 -10.69 15.50
C THR A 146 35.31 -9.97 14.83
N ILE A 147 35.20 -8.65 14.60
CA ILE A 147 36.32 -7.81 14.11
C ILE A 147 37.14 -7.22 15.27
N TRP A 148 36.71 -7.42 16.52
CA TRP A 148 37.38 -6.92 17.74
C TRP A 148 37.75 -8.02 18.76
N LEU A 149 37.90 -9.28 18.32
CA LEU A 149 38.44 -10.38 19.13
C LEU A 149 39.49 -11.17 18.36
#